data_AF-A0A7C7CUW2-F1
#
_entry.id   AF-A0A7C7CUW2-F1
#
_cell.length_a   1.000
_cell.length_b   1.000
_cell.length_c   1.000
_cell.angle_alpha   90.00
_cell.angle_beta   90.00
_cell.angle_gamma   90.00
#
_symmetry.space_group_name_H-M   'P 1'
#
loop_
_entity.id
_entity.type
_entity.pdbx_description
1 polymer ?
#
loop_
_entity_poly.entity_id
_entity_poly.type
_entity_poly.pdbx_seq_one_letter_code
_entity_poly.pdbx_strand_id
1 'polypeptide(L)'
;MATLAYLTSLREFSVDTGVYFEERDKEKNKILWEILLKHGLTKGVFWNQQSRTRINLHLTKKPISIPNLEVRKIHAAKYRIRIHNARGDFPLNFSETFHKDWRLYLVPWSFKDKEFDSTKTQQILSSYQILSGNKKSQASSKELKEFIKKGWVTDIEHDPPSLTNPYHLIKRIGGNASRLKTLKTDFISKKFFNTIQNENLPTGLFWETWFAGAIDINCNTKNKGNCEPTNSNTWRVIKGFNPTVIEWPNQLHWRINAQTNGWWINSNFLRHASLSANKKTTFHQINSDGTLSFELVMEFWPQRLFYAGGIISIMVLLTTLIVLFLRWIRQQFIPKSL
;
A
#
# COMPACT_ATOMS: atom_id res chain seq x y z
N MET A 1 3.90 -20.18 11.26
CA MET A 1 3.26 -21.07 10.26
C MET A 1 2.36 -22.12 10.90
N ALA A 2 2.82 -22.96 11.83
CA ALA A 2 1.98 -24.01 12.46
C ALA A 2 0.69 -23.47 13.12
N THR A 3 0.78 -22.35 13.83
CA THR A 3 -0.38 -21.74 14.51
C THR A 3 -1.43 -21.24 13.51
N LEU A 4 -1.05 -20.58 12.42
CA LEU A 4 -2.01 -20.06 11.44
C LEU A 4 -2.67 -21.18 10.64
N ALA A 5 -1.90 -22.17 10.18
CA ALA A 5 -2.43 -23.33 9.47
C ALA A 5 -3.45 -24.10 10.33
N TYR A 6 -3.16 -24.22 11.64
CA TYR A 6 -4.09 -24.79 12.61
C TYR A 6 -5.34 -23.91 12.79
N LEU A 7 -5.18 -22.59 12.93
CA LEU A 7 -6.31 -21.65 13.05
C LEU A 7 -7.24 -21.70 11.84
N THR A 8 -6.71 -21.77 10.62
CA THR A 8 -7.52 -21.89 9.39
C THR A 8 -8.23 -23.23 9.26
N SER A 9 -7.85 -24.24 10.04
CA SER A 9 -8.54 -25.54 10.09
C SER A 9 -9.71 -25.56 11.09
N LEU A 10 -9.82 -24.54 11.95
CA LEU A 10 -10.92 -24.42 12.90
C LEU A 10 -12.20 -24.00 12.17
N ARG A 11 -13.29 -24.73 12.42
CA ARG A 11 -14.59 -24.49 11.78
C ARG A 11 -15.19 -23.14 12.19
N GLU A 12 -14.75 -22.63 13.34
CA GLU A 12 -15.18 -21.38 13.97
C GLU A 12 -14.40 -20.15 13.50
N PHE A 13 -13.29 -20.32 12.77
CA PHE A 13 -12.46 -19.23 12.28
C PHE A 13 -12.66 -19.04 10.76
N SER A 14 -13.26 -17.91 10.37
CA SER A 14 -13.25 -17.43 8.99
C SER A 14 -12.38 -16.17 8.90
N VAL A 15 -11.70 -15.98 7.77
CA VAL A 15 -10.94 -14.74 7.48
C VAL A 15 -11.85 -13.51 7.54
N ASP A 16 -13.16 -13.67 7.31
CA ASP A 16 -14.15 -12.60 7.31
C ASP A 16 -14.69 -12.24 8.71
N THR A 17 -14.49 -13.11 9.70
CA THR A 17 -15.07 -12.99 11.06
C THR A 17 -14.05 -13.16 12.19
N GLY A 18 -12.83 -13.59 11.88
CA GLY A 18 -11.79 -13.89 12.85
C GLY A 18 -10.52 -13.10 12.58
N VAL A 19 -10.05 -12.42 13.63
CA VAL A 19 -8.75 -11.76 13.59
C VAL A 19 -7.93 -12.31 14.76
N TYR A 20 -6.78 -12.91 14.44
CA TYR A 20 -5.87 -13.41 15.45
C TYR A 20 -4.90 -12.31 15.89
N PHE A 21 -4.73 -12.17 17.21
CA PHE A 21 -3.86 -11.17 17.81
C PHE A 21 -2.87 -11.81 18.79
N GLU A 22 -1.65 -11.31 18.79
CA GLU A 22 -0.67 -11.58 19.83
C GLU A 22 -0.39 -10.27 20.59
N GLU A 23 -0.75 -10.23 21.87
CA GLU A 23 -0.59 -9.04 22.71
C GLU A 23 0.91 -8.74 22.92
N ARG A 24 1.47 -7.74 22.23
CA ARG A 24 2.84 -7.26 22.49
C ARG A 24 2.95 -5.77 22.83
N ASP A 25 2.01 -4.93 22.39
CA ASP A 25 2.01 -3.49 22.64
C ASP A 25 0.70 -3.07 23.35
N LYS A 26 0.79 -2.73 24.64
CA LYS A 26 -0.40 -2.49 25.49
C LYS A 26 -1.29 -1.35 24.97
N GLU A 27 -0.71 -0.30 24.39
CA GLU A 27 -1.46 0.88 23.95
C GLU A 27 -2.16 0.61 22.61
N LYS A 28 -1.43 0.07 21.64
CA LYS A 28 -2.02 -0.35 20.35
C LYS A 28 -3.11 -1.41 20.54
N ASN A 29 -2.89 -2.35 21.47
CA ASN A 29 -3.87 -3.37 21.79
C ASN A 29 -5.17 -2.73 22.31
N LYS A 30 -5.10 -1.70 23.16
CA LYS A 30 -6.29 -1.04 23.72
C LYS A 30 -7.16 -0.41 22.61
N ILE A 31 -6.54 0.36 21.70
CA ILE A 31 -7.25 1.02 20.59
C ILE A 31 -7.95 -0.04 19.71
N LEU A 32 -7.23 -1.10 19.38
CA LEU A 32 -7.75 -2.18 18.55
C LEU A 32 -8.87 -2.97 19.24
N TRP A 33 -8.72 -3.24 20.53
CA TRP A 33 -9.76 -3.85 21.37
C TRP A 33 -11.05 -3.02 21.33
N GLU A 34 -10.96 -1.71 21.52
CA GLU A 34 -12.11 -0.80 21.48
C GLU A 34 -12.78 -0.78 20.09
N ILE A 35 -11.99 -0.79 19.01
CA ILE A 35 -12.50 -0.89 17.64
C ILE A 35 -13.28 -2.18 17.43
N LEU A 36 -12.69 -3.33 17.79
CA LEU A 36 -13.28 -4.64 17.53
C LEU A 36 -14.48 -4.92 18.43
N LEU A 37 -14.53 -4.35 19.64
CA LEU A 37 -15.72 -4.41 20.50
C LEU A 37 -16.96 -3.85 19.79
N LYS A 38 -16.82 -2.82 18.96
CA LYS A 38 -17.92 -2.28 18.13
C LYS A 38 -18.47 -3.32 17.13
N HIS A 39 -17.63 -4.27 16.72
CA HIS A 39 -17.98 -5.41 15.85
C HIS A 39 -18.44 -6.66 16.63
N GLY A 40 -18.70 -6.54 17.94
CA GLY A 40 -19.20 -7.62 18.77
C GLY A 40 -18.12 -8.66 19.08
N LEU A 41 -16.93 -8.21 19.45
CA LEU A 41 -15.80 -9.06 19.79
C LEU A 41 -16.14 -10.05 20.91
N THR A 42 -15.94 -11.33 20.66
CA THR A 42 -15.96 -12.40 21.66
C THR A 42 -14.56 -12.94 21.90
N LYS A 43 -14.28 -13.27 23.16
CA LYS A 43 -13.07 -13.99 23.56
C LYS A 43 -13.36 -15.49 23.46
N GLY A 44 -12.66 -16.17 22.55
CA GLY A 44 -12.51 -17.61 22.56
C GLY A 44 -11.15 -17.97 23.17
N VAL A 45 -11.09 -18.99 24.02
CA VAL A 45 -9.83 -19.54 24.49
C VAL A 45 -9.69 -20.92 23.89
N PHE A 46 -8.66 -21.13 23.07
CA PHE A 46 -8.38 -22.41 22.46
C PHE A 46 -7.12 -22.99 23.07
N TRP A 47 -7.19 -24.25 23.46
CA TRP A 47 -6.05 -25.02 23.92
C TRP A 47 -5.48 -25.79 22.74
N ASN A 48 -4.28 -25.43 22.29
CA ASN A 48 -3.59 -26.26 21.32
C ASN A 48 -2.93 -27.44 22.06
N GLN A 49 -3.47 -28.64 21.85
CA GLN A 49 -2.98 -29.87 22.48
C GLN A 49 -1.58 -30.26 22.00
N GLN A 50 -1.20 -29.91 20.78
CA GLN A 50 0.11 -30.24 20.19
C GLN A 50 1.24 -29.32 20.68
N SER A 51 0.98 -28.02 20.82
CA SER A 51 1.98 -27.06 21.30
C SER A 51 1.90 -26.79 22.80
N ARG A 52 0.91 -27.35 23.52
CA ARG A 52 0.58 -27.04 24.92
C ARG A 52 0.44 -25.53 25.20
N THR A 53 0.09 -24.74 24.19
CA THR A 53 -0.08 -23.29 24.32
C THR A 53 -1.55 -22.91 24.32
N ARG A 54 -1.93 -22.03 25.25
CA ARG A 54 -3.21 -21.33 25.22
C ARG A 54 -3.19 -20.26 24.13
N ILE A 55 -4.12 -20.35 23.20
CA ILE A 55 -4.32 -19.40 22.11
C ILE A 55 -5.59 -18.61 22.43
N ASN A 56 -5.44 -17.32 22.71
CA ASN A 56 -6.59 -16.43 22.83
C ASN A 56 -7.02 -16.02 21.41
N LEU A 57 -8.22 -16.43 21.02
CA LEU A 57 -8.82 -16.04 19.75
C LEU A 57 -9.87 -14.96 20.00
N HIS A 58 -9.85 -13.96 19.13
CA HIS A 58 -10.80 -12.86 19.18
C HIS A 58 -11.61 -12.89 17.88
N LEU A 59 -12.90 -13.16 18.01
CA LEU A 59 -13.82 -13.31 16.88
C LEU A 59 -14.84 -12.17 16.92
N THR A 60 -15.18 -11.58 15.79
CA THR A 60 -16.25 -10.59 15.72
C THR A 60 -17.55 -11.28 15.37
N LYS A 61 -18.61 -11.07 16.16
CA LYS A 61 -19.95 -11.59 15.85
C LYS A 61 -20.52 -11.02 14.55
N LYS A 62 -20.15 -9.78 14.22
CA LYS A 62 -20.57 -9.11 12.98
C LYS A 62 -19.50 -9.31 11.90
N PRO A 63 -19.89 -9.72 10.67
CA PRO A 63 -18.95 -9.81 9.56
C PRO A 63 -18.41 -8.43 9.19
N ILE A 64 -17.14 -8.36 8.79
CA ILE A 64 -16.50 -7.14 8.32
C ILE A 64 -16.56 -7.13 6.79
N SER A 65 -17.07 -6.05 6.19
CA SER A 65 -17.17 -5.92 4.73
C SER A 65 -15.79 -5.62 4.13
N ILE A 66 -15.13 -6.63 3.58
CA ILE A 66 -13.82 -6.48 2.91
C ILE A 66 -14.05 -5.90 1.50
N PRO A 67 -13.44 -4.74 1.16
CA PRO A 67 -13.56 -4.14 -0.17
C PRO A 67 -12.80 -4.93 -1.24
N ASN A 68 -13.00 -4.56 -2.52
CA ASN A 68 -12.16 -5.08 -3.58
C ASN A 68 -10.83 -4.32 -3.61
N LEU A 69 -9.73 -5.03 -3.75
CA LEU A 69 -8.38 -4.49 -3.76
C LEU A 69 -7.78 -4.66 -5.15
N GLU A 70 -7.18 -3.60 -5.67
CA GLU A 70 -6.38 -3.63 -6.89
C GLU A 70 -4.95 -3.25 -6.51
N VAL A 71 -3.99 -4.14 -6.74
CA VAL A 71 -2.65 -4.04 -6.15
C VAL A 71 -1.57 -4.16 -7.22
N ARG A 72 -0.54 -3.32 -7.14
CA ARG A 72 0.70 -3.46 -7.91
C ARG A 72 1.88 -3.55 -6.97
N LYS A 73 2.76 -4.52 -7.23
CA LYS A 73 4.08 -4.57 -6.59
C LYS A 73 5.04 -3.71 -7.42
N ILE A 74 5.36 -2.52 -6.94
CA ILE A 74 6.35 -1.66 -7.60
C ILE A 74 7.74 -2.30 -7.47
N HIS A 75 8.10 -2.67 -6.24
CA HIS A 75 9.29 -3.46 -5.93
C HIS A 75 9.12 -4.11 -4.54
N ALA A 76 10.11 -4.88 -4.08
CA ALA A 76 10.03 -5.59 -2.79
C ALA A 76 9.64 -4.70 -1.59
N ALA A 77 10.09 -3.44 -1.58
CA ALA A 77 9.85 -2.48 -0.51
C ALA A 77 8.68 -1.49 -0.75
N LYS A 78 7.88 -1.64 -1.83
CA LYS A 78 6.85 -0.66 -2.19
C LYS A 78 5.73 -1.27 -3.03
N TYR A 79 4.51 -1.00 -2.61
CA TYR A 79 3.27 -1.47 -3.23
C TYR A 79 2.31 -0.31 -3.41
N ARG A 80 1.52 -0.36 -4.48
CA ARG A 80 0.40 0.56 -4.70
C ARG A 80 -0.89 -0.23 -4.61
N ILE A 81 -1.87 0.32 -3.92
CA ILE A 81 -3.11 -0.36 -3.58
C ILE A 81 -4.25 0.62 -3.87
N ARG A 82 -5.18 0.26 -4.73
CA ARG A 82 -6.47 0.94 -4.86
C ARG A 82 -7.54 0.11 -4.16
N ILE A 83 -8.29 0.79 -3.31
CA ILE A 83 -9.43 0.23 -2.61
C ILE A 83 -10.67 0.62 -3.38
N HIS A 84 -11.50 -0.37 -3.72
CA HIS A 84 -12.73 -0.19 -4.48
C HIS A 84 -13.94 -0.59 -3.64
N ASN A 85 -14.93 0.30 -3.63
CA ASN A 85 -16.24 0.07 -3.04
C ASN A 85 -16.21 -0.27 -1.53
N ALA A 86 -15.38 0.43 -0.75
CA ALA A 86 -15.37 0.29 0.70
C ALA A 86 -16.69 0.80 1.31
N ARG A 87 -17.36 -0.07 2.08
CA ARG A 87 -18.65 0.19 2.74
C ARG A 87 -18.53 0.63 4.19
N GLY A 88 -17.38 0.36 4.81
CA GLY A 88 -17.10 0.65 6.20
C GLY A 88 -15.69 0.26 6.54
N ASP A 89 -15.36 0.30 7.82
CA ASP A 89 -14.03 0.00 8.31
C ASP A 89 -13.63 -1.47 8.06
N PHE A 90 -12.35 -1.70 7.78
CA PHE A 90 -11.84 -3.03 7.50
C PHE A 90 -10.36 -3.18 7.88
N PRO A 91 -9.90 -4.41 8.18
CA PRO A 91 -8.48 -4.70 8.30
C PRO A 91 -7.86 -4.90 6.91
N LEU A 92 -6.80 -4.16 6.61
CA LEU A 92 -5.92 -4.39 5.46
C LEU A 92 -4.78 -5.31 5.89
N ASN A 93 -4.75 -6.54 5.37
CA ASN A 93 -3.71 -7.52 5.66
C ASN A 93 -2.65 -7.55 4.56
N PHE A 94 -1.39 -7.55 4.93
CA PHE A 94 -0.25 -7.68 4.03
C PHE A 94 0.57 -8.92 4.39
N SER A 95 0.51 -9.91 3.51
CA SER A 95 1.06 -11.27 3.67
C SER A 95 2.60 -11.34 3.59
N GLU A 96 3.30 -10.35 4.15
CA GLU A 96 4.73 -10.36 4.43
C GLU A 96 4.97 -10.41 5.94
N THR A 97 6.17 -10.82 6.34
CA THR A 97 6.55 -10.85 7.75
C THR A 97 6.42 -9.48 8.40
N PHE A 98 5.84 -9.45 9.60
CA PHE A 98 5.59 -8.23 10.36
C PHE A 98 6.88 -7.46 10.62
N HIS A 99 6.86 -6.17 10.29
CA HIS A 99 7.93 -5.24 10.62
C HIS A 99 7.36 -3.86 10.91
N LYS A 100 7.69 -3.28 12.07
CA LYS A 100 7.16 -1.99 12.56
C LYS A 100 7.38 -0.80 11.62
N ASP A 101 8.37 -0.90 10.74
CA ASP A 101 8.77 0.19 9.82
C ASP A 101 8.13 0.10 8.43
N TRP A 102 7.23 -0.87 8.20
CA TRP A 102 6.26 -0.74 7.11
C TRP A 102 5.27 0.38 7.42
N ARG A 103 5.08 1.25 6.43
CA ARG A 103 4.19 2.41 6.53
C ARG A 103 3.17 2.39 5.41
N LEU A 104 2.01 2.96 5.71
CA LEU A 104 0.90 3.10 4.77
C LEU A 104 0.64 4.58 4.56
N TYR A 105 0.46 4.99 3.31
CA TYR A 105 0.31 6.38 2.92
C TYR A 105 -0.96 6.55 2.11
N LEU A 106 -1.83 7.47 2.51
CA LEU A 106 -2.94 7.96 1.71
C LEU A 106 -2.39 8.93 0.66
N VAL A 107 -2.63 8.61 -0.61
CA VAL A 107 -2.19 9.41 -1.75
C VAL A 107 -3.39 9.98 -2.51
N PRO A 108 -3.22 11.01 -3.34
CA PRO A 108 -4.33 11.55 -4.12
C PRO A 108 -4.91 10.48 -5.03
N TRP A 109 -6.23 10.47 -5.15
CA TRP A 109 -6.95 9.61 -6.08
C TRP A 109 -6.53 9.97 -7.51
N SER A 110 -5.72 9.09 -8.10
CA SER A 110 -5.10 9.36 -9.40
C SER A 110 -5.97 8.90 -10.57
N PHE A 111 -6.95 8.04 -10.31
CA PHE A 111 -7.85 7.54 -11.33
C PHE A 111 -8.87 8.63 -11.71
N LYS A 112 -8.82 9.01 -12.99
CA LYS A 112 -9.89 9.77 -13.62
C LYS A 112 -10.73 8.75 -14.36
N ASP A 113 -12.04 8.72 -14.11
CA ASP A 113 -12.96 7.84 -14.84
C ASP A 113 -12.71 8.02 -16.35
N LYS A 114 -11.98 7.07 -16.93
CA LYS A 114 -11.79 7.02 -18.38
C LYS A 114 -13.10 6.51 -18.93
N GLU A 115 -13.62 7.14 -19.98
CA GLU A 115 -14.69 6.53 -20.77
C GLU A 115 -14.16 5.19 -21.30
N PHE A 116 -14.53 4.11 -20.62
CA PHE A 116 -14.17 2.75 -21.00
C PHE A 116 -14.79 2.35 -22.35
N ASP A 117 -15.72 3.15 -22.87
CA ASP A 117 -16.29 3.05 -24.21
C ASP A 117 -15.46 3.75 -25.30
N SER A 118 -14.35 4.40 -24.95
CA SER A 118 -13.46 5.02 -25.93
C SER A 118 -12.82 3.97 -26.86
N THR A 119 -12.62 4.35 -28.13
CA THR A 119 -11.96 3.54 -29.16
C THR A 119 -10.59 3.01 -28.71
N LYS A 120 -9.88 3.80 -27.88
CA LYS A 120 -8.60 3.43 -27.28
C LYS A 120 -8.73 2.21 -26.36
N THR A 121 -9.71 2.21 -25.45
CA THR A 121 -9.96 1.09 -24.53
C THR A 121 -10.31 -0.19 -25.29
N GLN A 122 -11.15 -0.10 -26.33
CA GLN A 122 -11.50 -1.26 -27.13
C GLN A 122 -10.30 -1.85 -27.89
N GLN A 123 -9.40 -1.00 -28.39
CA GLN A 123 -8.13 -1.45 -29.00
C GLN A 123 -7.18 -2.11 -28.00
N ILE A 124 -7.13 -1.62 -26.77
CA ILE A 124 -6.33 -2.22 -25.70
C ILE A 124 -6.90 -3.61 -25.36
N LEU A 125 -8.22 -3.69 -25.14
CA LEU A 125 -8.91 -4.94 -24.81
C LEU A 125 -8.86 -6.00 -25.90
N SER A 126 -8.85 -5.60 -27.18
CA SER A 126 -8.70 -6.52 -28.31
C SER A 126 -7.27 -7.06 -28.44
N SER A 127 -6.27 -6.28 -28.01
CA SER A 127 -4.87 -6.70 -27.99
C SER A 127 -4.48 -7.51 -26.75
N TYR A 128 -5.36 -7.61 -25.76
CA TYR A 128 -5.09 -8.29 -24.50
C TYR A 128 -4.94 -9.80 -24.69
N GLN A 129 -3.78 -10.33 -24.28
CA GLN A 129 -3.43 -11.75 -24.42
C GLN A 129 -2.91 -12.31 -23.09
N ILE A 130 -3.24 -13.57 -22.85
CA ILE A 130 -2.71 -14.30 -21.68
C ILE A 130 -1.24 -14.62 -21.95
N LEU A 131 -0.36 -14.21 -21.04
CA LEU A 131 1.07 -14.47 -21.11
C LEU A 131 1.34 -15.98 -21.02
N SER A 132 2.38 -16.45 -21.72
CA SER A 132 2.80 -17.85 -21.67
C SER A 132 3.06 -18.28 -20.21
N GLY A 133 2.47 -19.41 -19.81
CA GLY A 133 2.55 -19.92 -18.42
C GLY A 133 1.51 -19.36 -17.44
N ASN A 134 0.79 -18.29 -17.77
CA ASN A 134 -0.09 -17.59 -16.81
C ASN A 134 -1.58 -17.94 -16.88
N LYS A 135 -1.98 -18.99 -17.63
CA LYS A 135 -3.40 -19.38 -17.82
C LYS A 135 -4.18 -19.59 -16.51
N LYS A 136 -3.51 -20.06 -15.45
CA LYS A 136 -4.15 -20.32 -14.15
C LYS A 136 -4.41 -19.03 -13.35
N SER A 137 -3.48 -18.08 -13.41
CA SER A 137 -3.44 -16.89 -12.53
C SER A 137 -3.88 -15.60 -13.21
N GLN A 138 -3.68 -15.44 -14.52
CA GLN A 138 -4.04 -14.24 -15.27
C GLN A 138 -5.52 -14.25 -15.67
N ALA A 139 -6.15 -13.09 -15.60
CA ALA A 139 -7.52 -12.89 -16.07
C ALA A 139 -7.63 -13.07 -17.58
N SER A 140 -8.69 -13.72 -18.03
CA SER A 140 -9.09 -13.77 -19.43
C SER A 140 -9.63 -12.40 -19.91
N SER A 141 -9.72 -12.20 -21.23
CA SER A 141 -10.32 -10.98 -21.81
C SER A 141 -11.76 -10.76 -21.33
N LYS A 142 -12.53 -11.85 -21.13
CA LYS A 142 -13.89 -11.78 -20.59
C LYS A 142 -13.91 -11.30 -19.14
N GLU A 143 -13.08 -11.91 -18.28
CA GLU A 143 -12.96 -11.50 -16.87
C GLU A 143 -12.49 -10.05 -16.75
N LEU A 144 -11.51 -9.63 -17.56
CA LEU A 144 -11.03 -8.25 -17.58
C LEU A 144 -12.14 -7.26 -17.92
N LYS A 145 -12.95 -7.55 -18.95
CA LYS A 145 -14.13 -6.72 -19.29
C LYS A 145 -15.13 -6.64 -18.14
N GLU A 146 -15.36 -7.75 -17.44
CA GLU A 146 -16.21 -7.77 -16.24
C GLU A 146 -15.63 -6.96 -15.09
N PHE A 147 -14.31 -7.02 -14.85
CA PHE A 147 -13.65 -6.25 -13.80
C PHE A 147 -13.73 -4.74 -14.05
N ILE A 148 -13.49 -4.32 -15.30
CA ILE A 148 -13.64 -2.93 -15.72
C ILE A 148 -15.08 -2.45 -15.53
N LYS A 149 -16.06 -3.23 -16.00
CA LYS A 149 -17.49 -2.88 -15.85
C LYS A 149 -17.90 -2.73 -14.38
N LYS A 150 -17.30 -3.51 -13.48
CA LYS A 150 -17.55 -3.45 -12.03
C LYS A 150 -16.70 -2.39 -11.30
N GLY A 151 -15.81 -1.69 -12.01
CA GLY A 151 -14.88 -0.72 -11.42
C GLY A 151 -13.80 -1.34 -10.53
N TRP A 152 -13.47 -2.63 -10.71
CA TRP A 152 -12.45 -3.32 -9.92
C TRP A 152 -11.04 -3.23 -10.52
N VAL A 153 -10.96 -2.88 -11.81
CA VAL A 153 -9.72 -2.60 -12.53
C VAL A 153 -9.87 -1.23 -13.15
N THR A 154 -8.86 -0.39 -12.93
CA THR A 154 -8.91 1.03 -13.28
C THR A 154 -7.90 1.39 -14.37
N ASP A 155 -6.66 0.91 -14.27
CA ASP A 155 -5.64 1.11 -15.30
C ASP A 155 -5.41 -0.17 -16.11
N ILE A 156 -5.42 -0.06 -17.44
CA ILE A 156 -5.19 -1.19 -18.36
C ILE A 156 -4.08 -0.89 -19.38
N GLU A 157 -3.61 0.35 -19.41
CA GLU A 157 -2.53 0.77 -20.28
C GLU A 157 -1.23 0.57 -19.51
N HIS A 158 -0.26 -0.08 -20.16
CA HIS A 158 1.02 -0.38 -19.56
C HIS A 158 1.69 0.90 -19.06
N ASP A 159 1.88 0.98 -17.74
CA ASP A 159 2.69 2.00 -17.10
C ASP A 159 4.13 1.49 -16.99
N PRO A 160 5.06 1.99 -17.83
CA PRO A 160 6.43 1.53 -17.84
C PRO A 160 7.07 1.82 -16.47
N PRO A 161 7.99 0.96 -16.00
CA PRO A 161 8.68 1.21 -14.75
C PRO A 161 9.39 2.56 -14.82
N SER A 162 9.10 3.42 -13.82
CA SER A 162 9.67 4.76 -13.78
C SER A 162 11.20 4.73 -13.85
N LEU A 163 11.76 5.45 -14.84
CA LEU A 163 13.21 5.63 -14.99
C LEU A 163 13.84 6.41 -13.84
N THR A 164 13.04 7.12 -13.05
CA THR A 164 13.55 7.83 -11.87
C THR A 164 13.84 6.87 -10.71
N ASN A 165 13.31 5.65 -10.72
CA ASN A 165 13.55 4.69 -9.65
C ASN A 165 14.92 4.00 -9.83
N PRO A 166 15.86 4.16 -8.86
CA PRO A 166 17.19 3.55 -8.94
C PRO A 166 17.17 2.03 -9.10
N TYR A 167 16.17 1.35 -8.54
CA TYR A 167 16.03 -0.11 -8.62
C TYR A 167 15.88 -0.58 -10.07
N HIS A 168 15.04 0.09 -10.86
CA HIS A 168 14.81 -0.29 -12.26
C HIS A 168 15.99 0.08 -13.15
N LEU A 169 16.69 1.17 -12.85
CA LEU A 169 17.92 1.55 -13.53
C LEU A 169 19.00 0.45 -13.37
N ILE A 170 19.26 0.00 -12.15
CA ILE A 170 20.25 -1.06 -11.87
C ILE A 170 19.83 -2.38 -12.53
N LYS A 171 18.55 -2.76 -12.42
CA LYS A 171 18.02 -3.98 -13.05
C LYS A 171 18.17 -3.96 -14.57
N ARG A 172 18.06 -2.79 -15.21
CA ARG A 172 18.24 -2.62 -16.66
C ARG A 172 19.71 -2.72 -17.08
N ILE A 173 20.64 -2.22 -16.27
CA ILE A 173 22.09 -2.29 -16.56
C ILE A 173 22.59 -3.73 -16.40
N GLY A 174 22.11 -4.47 -15.40
CA GLY A 174 22.54 -5.85 -15.13
C GLY A 174 21.74 -6.95 -15.82
N GLY A 175 20.67 -6.61 -16.55
CA GLY A 175 19.77 -7.58 -17.19
C GLY A 175 19.99 -7.69 -18.69
N ASN A 176 19.96 -8.91 -19.24
CA ASN A 176 19.89 -9.13 -20.68
C ASN A 176 18.64 -8.43 -21.24
N ALA A 177 18.84 -7.48 -22.16
CA ALA A 177 17.79 -6.78 -22.89
C ALA A 177 17.08 -7.67 -23.93
N SER A 178 16.79 -8.92 -23.57
CA SER A 178 16.12 -9.87 -24.44
C SER A 178 14.63 -9.55 -24.51
N ARG A 179 14.26 -8.83 -25.59
CA ARG A 179 12.94 -8.81 -26.27
C ARG A 179 11.72 -9.00 -25.36
N LEU A 180 11.39 -8.01 -24.54
CA LEU A 180 9.99 -7.82 -24.14
C LEU A 180 9.31 -7.04 -25.27
N LYS A 181 8.51 -7.75 -26.08
CA LYS A 181 7.52 -7.11 -26.94
C LYS A 181 6.72 -6.17 -26.04
N THR A 182 6.78 -4.87 -26.27
CA THR A 182 6.09 -3.88 -25.43
C THR A 182 4.59 -4.13 -25.54
N LEU A 183 4.04 -4.83 -24.54
CA LEU A 183 2.62 -5.12 -24.50
C LEU A 183 1.88 -3.83 -24.16
N LYS A 184 0.72 -3.62 -24.78
CA LYS A 184 -0.14 -2.47 -24.45
C LYS A 184 -0.74 -2.58 -23.05
N THR A 185 -0.90 -3.81 -22.55
CA THR A 185 -1.42 -4.14 -21.22
C THR A 185 -0.54 -5.22 -20.62
N ASP A 186 -0.09 -4.98 -19.40
CA ASP A 186 0.70 -5.92 -18.62
C ASP A 186 -0.21 -6.88 -17.82
N PHE A 187 0.39 -7.76 -17.02
CA PHE A 187 -0.29 -8.79 -16.24
C PHE A 187 -1.42 -8.21 -15.35
N ILE A 188 -2.61 -8.81 -15.48
CA ILE A 188 -3.75 -8.61 -14.58
C ILE A 188 -4.20 -9.98 -14.08
N SER A 189 -4.19 -10.21 -12.77
CA SER A 189 -4.58 -11.50 -12.21
C SER A 189 -6.08 -11.72 -12.25
N LYS A 190 -6.51 -12.98 -12.10
CA LYS A 190 -7.85 -13.30 -11.64
C LYS A 190 -8.07 -12.73 -10.23
N LYS A 191 -9.33 -12.65 -9.84
CA LYS A 191 -9.72 -12.18 -8.51
C LYS A 191 -9.52 -13.30 -7.48
N PHE A 192 -8.65 -13.07 -6.50
CA PHE A 192 -8.41 -13.99 -5.37
C PHE A 192 -8.62 -13.24 -4.06
N PHE A 193 -9.48 -13.74 -3.16
CA PHE A 193 -9.75 -13.11 -1.85
C PHE A 193 -10.01 -11.59 -1.95
N ASN A 194 -10.92 -11.20 -2.86
CA ASN A 194 -11.23 -9.81 -3.19
C ASN A 194 -10.08 -8.96 -3.73
N THR A 195 -8.94 -9.57 -4.08
CA THR A 195 -7.75 -8.88 -4.60
C THR A 195 -7.50 -9.22 -6.07
N ILE A 196 -7.14 -8.21 -6.85
CA ILE A 196 -6.67 -8.31 -8.23
C ILE A 196 -5.28 -7.67 -8.26
N GLN A 197 -4.28 -8.42 -8.72
CA GLN A 197 -2.98 -7.85 -9.03
C GLN A 197 -3.05 -7.20 -10.41
N ASN A 198 -2.69 -5.93 -10.50
CA ASN A 198 -2.69 -5.18 -11.75
C ASN A 198 -1.34 -4.46 -11.94
N GLU A 199 -0.52 -4.97 -12.86
CA GLU A 199 0.80 -4.40 -13.17
C GLU A 199 0.74 -3.10 -13.99
N ASN A 200 -0.46 -2.58 -14.27
CA ASN A 200 -0.69 -1.35 -15.02
C ASN A 200 -0.99 -0.14 -14.11
N LEU A 201 -1.16 -0.32 -12.79
CA LEU A 201 -1.33 0.83 -11.87
C LEU A 201 -0.10 1.73 -11.90
N PRO A 202 -0.21 3.06 -11.73
CA PRO A 202 0.93 3.96 -11.86
C PRO A 202 2.07 3.64 -10.89
N THR A 203 3.31 3.75 -11.35
CA THR A 203 4.50 3.52 -10.52
C THR A 203 4.65 4.60 -9.45
N GLY A 204 4.31 5.83 -9.81
CA GLY A 204 4.60 7.03 -9.02
C GLY A 204 6.08 7.39 -9.01
N LEU A 205 6.41 8.51 -8.37
CA LEU A 205 7.79 8.93 -8.14
C LEU A 205 8.41 8.10 -7.00
N PHE A 206 9.73 7.85 -7.05
CA PHE A 206 10.36 7.05 -6.00
C PHE A 206 10.34 7.77 -4.64
N TRP A 207 10.32 9.10 -4.63
CA TRP A 207 10.25 9.94 -3.43
C TRP A 207 8.82 10.38 -3.06
N GLU A 208 7.77 9.83 -3.68
CA GLU A 208 6.40 10.35 -3.53
C GLU A 208 5.88 10.39 -2.09
N THR A 209 6.38 9.51 -1.23
CA THR A 209 5.99 9.34 0.18
C THR A 209 6.94 10.06 1.15
N TRP A 210 8.01 10.68 0.64
CA TRP A 210 9.01 11.33 1.48
C TRP A 210 8.43 12.59 2.09
N PHE A 211 8.71 12.78 3.39
CA PHE A 211 8.21 13.92 4.17
C PHE A 211 6.69 14.11 4.10
N ALA A 212 5.94 13.01 3.99
CA ALA A 212 4.48 13.00 4.08
C ALA A 212 3.99 13.68 5.36
N GLY A 213 2.78 14.24 5.31
CA GLY A 213 2.05 14.58 6.53
C GLY A 213 1.72 13.35 7.37
N ALA A 214 1.14 13.53 8.54
CA ALA A 214 0.75 12.44 9.42
C ALA A 214 -0.65 12.68 9.99
N ILE A 215 -1.35 11.60 10.30
CA ILE A 215 -2.60 11.66 11.04
C ILE A 215 -2.29 11.45 12.52
N ASP A 216 -2.50 12.49 13.31
CA ASP A 216 -2.41 12.42 14.76
C ASP A 216 -3.74 11.98 15.34
N ILE A 217 -3.71 10.83 15.99
CA ILE A 217 -4.84 10.26 16.72
C ILE A 217 -4.65 10.37 18.24
N ASN A 218 -3.54 10.95 18.70
CA ASN A 218 -3.21 11.03 20.10
C ASN A 218 -3.97 12.17 20.77
N CYS A 219 -4.52 11.86 21.93
CA CYS A 219 -5.24 12.80 22.77
C CYS A 219 -4.26 13.41 23.77
N ASN A 220 -3.77 14.63 23.49
CA ASN A 220 -2.92 15.34 24.44
C ASN A 220 -3.67 15.57 25.77
N THR A 221 -3.03 15.18 26.87
CA THR A 221 -3.58 15.15 28.24
C THR A 221 -4.10 16.50 28.77
N LYS A 222 -3.81 17.61 28.09
CA LYS A 222 -4.27 18.96 28.46
C LYS A 222 -5.74 19.24 28.12
N ASN A 223 -6.36 18.52 27.18
CA ASN A 223 -7.78 18.65 26.85
C ASN A 223 -8.52 17.33 27.15
N LYS A 224 -8.91 17.15 28.41
CA LYS A 224 -9.56 15.95 28.95
C LYS A 224 -11.07 15.82 28.64
N GLY A 225 -11.59 16.53 27.64
CA GLY A 225 -12.98 16.38 27.19
C GLY A 225 -13.06 15.68 25.83
N ASN A 226 -13.57 14.45 25.80
CA ASN A 226 -14.04 13.70 24.61
C ASN A 226 -13.03 13.34 23.50
N CYS A 227 -11.74 13.18 23.83
CA CYS A 227 -10.80 12.64 22.84
C CYS A 227 -10.64 11.13 23.02
N GLU A 228 -11.24 10.37 22.11
CA GLU A 228 -11.08 8.91 21.98
C GLU A 228 -10.26 8.59 20.72
N PRO A 229 -9.17 7.80 20.80
CA PRO A 229 -8.39 7.40 19.62
C PRO A 229 -9.21 6.65 18.57
N THR A 230 -10.32 6.02 18.96
CA THR A 230 -11.21 5.29 18.05
C THR A 230 -12.28 6.15 17.39
N ASN A 231 -12.36 7.44 17.74
CA ASN A 231 -13.27 8.40 17.13
C ASN A 231 -12.53 9.21 16.05
N SER A 232 -12.79 8.88 14.78
CA SER A 232 -12.15 9.54 13.63
C SER A 232 -12.39 11.05 13.54
N ASN A 233 -13.42 11.59 14.20
CA ASN A 233 -13.74 13.02 14.16
C ASN A 233 -12.77 13.87 14.99
N THR A 234 -12.00 13.26 15.90
CA THR A 234 -11.03 13.96 16.73
C THR A 234 -9.63 13.98 16.11
N TRP A 235 -9.42 13.17 15.06
CA TRP A 235 -8.13 12.99 14.41
C TRP A 235 -7.73 14.27 13.65
N ARG A 236 -6.44 14.59 13.70
CA ARG A 236 -5.89 15.81 13.10
C ARG A 236 -4.84 15.46 12.05
N VAL A 237 -4.89 16.16 10.93
CA VAL A 237 -3.84 16.05 9.90
C VAL A 237 -2.73 17.04 10.23
N ILE A 238 -1.54 16.52 10.52
CA ILE A 238 -0.30 17.28 10.63
C ILE A 238 0.29 17.42 9.22
N LYS A 239 0.54 18.64 8.79
CA LYS A 239 1.14 18.92 7.48
C LYS A 239 2.62 18.53 7.50
N GLY A 240 3.03 17.71 6.52
CA GLY A 240 4.43 17.45 6.22
C GLY A 240 4.94 18.40 5.13
N PHE A 241 6.22 18.25 4.74
CA PHE A 241 6.77 19.00 3.60
C PHE A 241 6.12 18.58 2.27
N ASN A 242 5.67 17.33 2.16
CA ASN A 242 4.82 16.90 1.07
C ASN A 242 3.34 17.05 1.49
N PRO A 243 2.62 18.07 0.98
CA PRO A 243 1.24 18.32 1.38
C PRO A 243 0.23 17.40 0.69
N THR A 244 0.68 16.59 -0.27
CA THR A 244 -0.20 15.75 -1.10
C THR A 244 -0.30 14.32 -0.62
N VAL A 245 0.53 13.92 0.35
CA VAL A 245 0.59 12.55 0.86
C VAL A 245 0.53 12.58 2.38
N ILE A 246 -0.24 11.66 2.96
CA ILE A 246 -0.50 11.61 4.39
C ILE A 246 -0.22 10.19 4.90
N GLU A 247 0.66 10.06 5.89
CA GLU A 247 0.92 8.79 6.58
C GLU A 247 -0.28 8.39 7.43
N TRP A 248 -0.72 7.14 7.24
CA TRP A 248 -1.75 6.51 8.05
C TRP A 248 -1.23 6.28 9.48
N PRO A 249 -2.08 6.41 10.53
CA PRO A 249 -1.61 6.30 11.91
C PRO A 249 -0.90 4.96 12.18
N ASN A 250 0.35 5.02 12.63
CA ASN A 250 1.12 3.82 12.95
C ASN A 250 0.58 3.09 14.19
N GLN A 251 -0.23 3.75 15.02
CA GLN A 251 -0.99 3.13 16.10
C GLN A 251 -2.00 2.11 15.58
N LEU A 252 -2.51 2.32 14.36
CA LEU A 252 -3.38 1.38 13.65
C LEU A 252 -2.60 0.38 12.80
N HIS A 253 -1.27 0.28 12.98
CA HIS A 253 -0.44 -0.77 12.40
C HIS A 253 -0.12 -1.82 13.47
N TRP A 254 -0.52 -3.06 13.23
CA TRP A 254 -0.29 -4.18 14.14
C TRP A 254 0.05 -5.46 13.37
N ARG A 255 0.27 -6.52 14.14
CA ARG A 255 0.53 -7.85 13.62
C ARG A 255 -0.73 -8.68 13.58
N ILE A 256 -1.16 -9.02 12.37
CA ILE A 256 -2.30 -9.91 12.12
C ILE A 256 -1.78 -11.35 12.00
N ASN A 257 -2.60 -12.35 12.36
CA ASN A 257 -2.35 -13.76 12.05
C ASN A 257 -0.96 -14.28 12.52
N ALA A 258 -0.50 -13.76 13.66
CA ALA A 258 0.76 -14.07 14.34
C ALA A 258 2.03 -13.58 13.62
N GLN A 259 1.96 -13.28 12.33
CA GLN A 259 3.16 -13.09 11.51
C GLN A 259 3.05 -11.98 10.47
N THR A 260 1.86 -11.48 10.12
CA THR A 260 1.69 -10.56 8.98
C THR A 260 1.48 -9.11 9.41
N ASN A 261 1.77 -8.17 8.51
CA ASN A 261 1.50 -6.75 8.74
C ASN A 261 0.00 -6.48 8.53
N GLY A 262 -0.56 -5.61 9.35
CA GLY A 262 -1.99 -5.30 9.33
C GLY A 262 -2.29 -3.86 9.68
N TRP A 263 -3.22 -3.25 8.95
CA TRP A 263 -3.70 -1.90 9.24
C TRP A 263 -5.22 -1.84 9.38
N TRP A 264 -5.71 -0.99 10.28
CA TRP A 264 -7.15 -0.75 10.43
C TRP A 264 -7.45 0.47 9.60
N ILE A 265 -8.28 0.28 8.59
CA ILE A 265 -8.68 1.35 7.71
C ILE A 265 -10.04 1.86 8.19
N ASN A 266 -10.05 3.09 8.67
CA ASN A 266 -11.25 3.79 9.08
C ASN A 266 -11.78 4.59 7.89
N SER A 267 -12.92 4.17 7.33
CA SER A 267 -13.50 4.81 6.14
C SER A 267 -14.16 6.15 6.47
N ASN A 268 -14.59 6.36 7.72
CA ASN A 268 -15.19 7.61 8.14
C ASN A 268 -14.18 8.77 8.12
N PHE A 269 -12.94 8.51 8.52
CA PHE A 269 -11.87 9.51 8.48
C PHE A 269 -11.59 10.02 7.06
N LEU A 270 -11.77 9.16 6.04
CA LEU A 270 -11.55 9.57 4.65
C LEU A 270 -12.55 10.65 4.18
N ARG A 271 -13.70 10.79 4.86
CA ARG A 271 -14.70 11.84 4.63
C ARG A 271 -14.45 13.10 5.49
N HIS A 272 -13.42 13.10 6.33
CA HIS A 272 -13.18 14.17 7.29
C HIS A 272 -12.76 15.48 6.60
N ALA A 273 -13.25 16.61 7.12
CA ALA A 273 -13.02 17.93 6.54
C ALA A 273 -11.52 18.31 6.44
N SER A 274 -10.67 17.78 7.32
CA SER A 274 -9.22 18.01 7.28
C SER A 274 -8.54 17.48 6.01
N LEU A 275 -9.11 16.45 5.37
CA LEU A 275 -8.62 15.93 4.09
C LEU A 275 -9.11 16.76 2.90
N SER A 276 -10.24 17.46 3.07
CA SER A 276 -10.84 18.36 2.06
C SER A 276 -10.31 19.80 2.16
N ALA A 277 -9.45 20.11 3.13
CA ALA A 277 -8.95 21.47 3.38
C ALA A 277 -8.11 22.05 2.24
N ASN A 278 -7.57 21.21 1.35
CA ASN A 278 -6.83 21.62 0.17
C ASN A 278 -7.66 21.32 -1.08
N LYS A 279 -8.40 22.32 -1.60
CA LYS A 279 -9.31 22.19 -2.76
C LYS A 279 -8.69 21.58 -4.03
N LYS A 280 -7.36 21.47 -4.10
CA LYS A 280 -6.61 20.95 -5.25
C LYS A 280 -6.37 19.44 -5.21
N THR A 281 -6.51 18.79 -4.05
CA THR A 281 -6.17 17.36 -3.87
C THR A 281 -7.37 16.57 -3.38
N THR A 282 -7.83 15.63 -4.20
CA THR A 282 -8.90 14.69 -3.86
C THR A 282 -8.28 13.36 -3.46
N PHE A 283 -8.53 12.90 -2.24
CA PHE A 283 -7.97 11.64 -1.71
C PHE A 283 -8.88 10.42 -1.90
N HIS A 284 -10.17 10.66 -2.16
CA HIS A 284 -11.17 9.60 -2.30
C HIS A 284 -12.23 9.99 -3.34
N GLN A 285 -12.86 8.98 -3.90
CA GLN A 285 -14.06 9.09 -4.73
C GLN A 285 -15.23 8.45 -3.99
N ILE A 286 -16.38 9.12 -3.99
CA ILE A 286 -17.64 8.54 -3.52
C ILE A 286 -18.36 8.02 -4.75
N ASN A 287 -18.65 6.72 -4.75
CA ASN A 287 -19.35 6.05 -5.84
C ASN A 287 -20.85 6.32 -5.76
N SER A 288 -21.58 6.05 -6.84
CA SER A 288 -23.03 6.27 -6.91
C SER A 288 -23.83 5.49 -5.86
N ASP A 289 -23.30 4.37 -5.38
CA ASP A 289 -23.88 3.54 -4.33
C ASP A 289 -23.48 3.98 -2.90
N GLY A 290 -22.80 5.11 -2.77
CA GLY A 290 -22.31 5.67 -1.50
C GLY A 290 -21.01 5.04 -0.99
N THR A 291 -20.48 4.02 -1.67
CA THR A 291 -19.21 3.40 -1.29
C THR A 291 -18.02 4.29 -1.60
N LEU A 292 -16.89 3.99 -0.96
CA LEU A 292 -15.68 4.80 -1.05
C LEU A 292 -14.60 4.07 -1.86
N SER A 293 -14.01 4.78 -2.81
CA SER A 293 -12.79 4.34 -3.50
C SER A 293 -11.65 5.30 -3.21
N PHE A 294 -10.45 4.78 -2.96
CA PHE A 294 -9.29 5.60 -2.59
C PHE A 294 -7.99 4.83 -2.85
N GLU A 295 -6.87 5.55 -2.79
CA GLU A 295 -5.57 5.02 -3.17
C GLU A 295 -4.56 5.11 -2.02
N LEU A 296 -3.81 4.04 -1.84
CA LEU A 296 -2.81 3.87 -0.81
C LEU A 296 -1.47 3.46 -1.44
N VAL A 297 -0.39 3.95 -0.85
CA VAL A 297 0.96 3.47 -1.11
C VAL A 297 1.49 2.85 0.17
N MET A 298 1.93 1.60 0.09
CA MET A 298 2.60 0.92 1.19
C MET A 298 4.08 0.88 0.90
N GLU A 299 4.92 1.31 1.84
CA GLU A 299 6.36 1.39 1.65
C GLU A 299 7.13 1.04 2.92
N PHE A 300 8.25 0.35 2.74
CA PHE A 300 9.20 0.08 3.81
C PHE A 300 10.08 1.30 4.04
N TRP A 301 9.85 2.01 5.15
CA TRP A 301 10.49 3.30 5.42
C TRP A 301 12.04 3.26 5.40
N PRO A 302 12.73 2.22 5.94
CA PRO A 302 14.19 2.17 5.94
C PRO A 302 14.81 2.15 4.53
N GLN A 303 14.06 1.72 3.52
CA GLN A 303 14.52 1.73 2.13
C GLN A 303 14.90 3.14 1.65
N ARG A 304 14.29 4.18 2.23
CA ARG A 304 14.59 5.59 1.90
C ARG A 304 15.99 6.00 2.33
N LEU A 305 16.47 5.50 3.47
CA LEU A 305 17.81 5.77 3.97
C LEU A 305 18.87 5.21 3.02
N PHE A 306 18.61 4.01 2.48
CA PHE A 306 19.47 3.42 1.47
C PHE A 306 19.53 4.30 0.20
N TYR A 307 18.39 4.78 -0.29
CA TYR A 307 18.35 5.68 -1.44
C TYR A 307 19.05 7.03 -1.17
N ALA A 308 18.82 7.64 -0.01
CA ALA A 308 19.47 8.88 0.38
C ALA A 308 21.00 8.72 0.48
N GLY A 309 21.47 7.65 1.11
CA GLY A 309 22.89 7.34 1.20
C GLY A 309 23.54 7.10 -0.18
N GLY A 310 22.84 6.41 -1.08
CA GLY A 310 23.28 6.22 -2.46
C GLY A 310 23.42 7.54 -3.23
N ILE A 311 22.42 8.43 -3.13
CA ILE A 311 22.46 9.75 -3.77
C ILE A 311 23.64 10.57 -3.24
N ILE A 312 23.82 10.62 -1.91
CA ILE A 312 24.93 11.35 -1.29
C ILE A 312 26.28 10.81 -1.79
N SER A 313 26.44 9.48 -1.83
CA SER A 313 27.66 8.83 -2.28
C SER A 313 28.00 9.18 -3.74
N ILE A 314 26.99 9.15 -4.63
CA ILE A 314 27.15 9.52 -6.04
C ILE A 314 27.54 10.99 -6.16
N MET A 315 26.89 11.89 -5.42
CA MET A 315 27.19 13.33 -5.45
C MET A 315 28.62 13.62 -4.99
N VAL A 316 29.09 12.96 -3.93
CA VAL A 316 30.48 13.07 -3.43
C VAL A 316 31.46 12.54 -4.47
N LEU A 317 31.19 11.39 -5.08
CA LEU A 317 32.03 10.82 -6.12
C LEU A 317 32.14 11.76 -7.34
N LEU A 318 31.01 12.26 -7.86
CA LEU A 318 30.99 13.19 -8.98
C LEU A 318 31.76 14.47 -8.67
N THR A 319 31.56 15.04 -7.48
CA THR A 319 32.30 16.23 -7.03
C THR A 319 33.80 15.96 -6.99
N THR A 320 34.21 14.81 -6.47
CA THR A 320 35.62 14.42 -6.40
C THR A 320 36.23 14.25 -7.79
N LEU A 321 35.51 13.58 -8.70
CA LEU A 321 35.94 13.41 -10.09
C LEU A 321 36.06 14.74 -10.84
N ILE A 322 35.11 15.66 -10.64
CA ILE A 322 35.15 17.02 -11.20
C ILE A 322 36.38 17.76 -10.69
N VAL A 323 36.65 17.74 -9.38
CA VAL A 323 37.84 18.38 -8.79
C VAL A 323 39.14 17.80 -9.35
N LEU A 324 39.24 16.47 -9.47
CA LEU A 324 40.41 15.82 -10.05
C LEU A 324 40.58 16.16 -11.53
N PHE A 325 39.49 16.22 -12.29
CA PHE A 325 39.51 16.60 -13.70
C PHE A 325 39.96 18.06 -13.90
N LEU A 326 39.42 18.99 -13.10
CA LEU A 326 39.85 20.39 -13.10
C LEU A 326 41.32 20.55 -12.72
N ARG A 327 41.80 19.77 -11.73
CA ARG A 327 43.23 19.73 -11.37
C ARG A 327 44.09 19.20 -12.51
N TRP A 328 43.65 18.15 -13.20
CA TRP A 328 44.35 17.58 -14.36
C TRP A 328 44.45 18.60 -15.50
N ILE A 329 43.36 19.28 -15.86
CA ILE A 329 43.38 20.38 -16.84
C ILE A 329 44.38 21.45 -16.42
N ARG A 330 44.33 21.90 -15.16
CA ARG A 330 45.24 22.93 -14.64
C ARG A 330 46.71 22.53 -14.79
N GLN A 331 47.05 21.25 -14.58
CA GLN A 331 48.42 20.75 -14.73
C GLN A 331 48.88 20.66 -16.19
N GLN A 332 47.96 20.45 -17.14
CA GLN A 332 48.28 20.37 -18.57
C GLN A 332 48.44 21.75 -19.22
N PHE A 333 47.70 22.77 -18.75
CA PHE A 333 47.63 24.08 -19.42
C PHE A 333 48.36 25.23 -18.69
N ILE A 334 48.84 25.02 -17.46
CA ILE A 334 49.73 25.99 -16.80
C ILE A 334 51.18 25.49 -16.94
N PRO A 335 52.03 26.12 -17.76
CA PRO A 335 53.44 25.74 -17.83
C PRO A 335 54.06 25.93 -16.44
N LYS A 336 54.86 24.94 -16.00
CA LYS A 336 55.74 25.13 -14.85
C LYS A 336 56.70 26.26 -15.21
N SER A 337 56.47 27.47 -14.71
CA SER A 337 57.47 28.52 -14.73
C SER A 337 58.65 28.02 -13.90
N LEU A 338 59.81 27.89 -14.57
CA LEU A 338 61.10 27.60 -13.95
C LEU A 338 61.50 28.71 -12.98
#